data_AF-A0AA91GZT6-F1
#
_entry.id   AF-A0AA91GZT6-F1
#
_cell.length_a   1.000
_cell.length_b   1.000
_cell.length_c   1.000
_cell.angle_alpha   90.00
_cell.angle_beta   90.00
_cell.angle_gamma   90.00
#
_symmetry.space_group_name_H-M   'P 1'
#
loop_
_entity.id
_entity.type
_entity.pdbx_description
1 polymer ?
#
loop_
_entity_poly.entity_id
_entity_poly.type
_entity_poly.pdbx_seq_one_letter_code
_entity_poly.pdbx_strand_id
1 'polypeptide(L)' 'MVVALLYLSLAGAYLLVVPAAVLFYLNLRWYVASSVERAFMYFLVFFFFPGLLLLSPFVNLRPRRRQIEV' A
#
# COMPACT_ATOMS: atom_id res chain seq x y z
N MET A 1 -16.94 -21.78 -14.77
CA MET A 1 -17.13 -20.36 -14.40
C MET A 1 -16.52 -20.01 -13.03
N VAL A 2 -16.73 -20.83 -12.00
CA VAL A 2 -16.18 -20.62 -10.63
C VAL A 2 -14.67 -20.36 -10.62
N VAL A 3 -13.88 -21.16 -11.35
CA VAL A 3 -12.41 -21.00 -11.41
C VAL A 3 -11.99 -19.63 -11.97
N ALA A 4 -12.66 -19.14 -13.02
CA ALA A 4 -12.35 -17.84 -13.62
C ALA A 4 -12.67 -16.70 -12.64
N LEU A 5 -13.82 -16.76 -11.96
CA LEU A 5 -14.18 -15.77 -10.94
C LEU A 5 -13.23 -15.78 -9.75
N LEU A 6 -12.76 -16.96 -9.34
CA LEU A 6 -11.76 -17.09 -8.29
C LEU A 6 -10.47 -16.35 -8.67
N TYR A 7 -9.90 -16.63 -9.83
CA TYR A 7 -8.66 -15.96 -10.26
C TYR A 7 -8.85 -14.46 -10.50
N LEU A 8 -9.99 -14.04 -11.04
CA LEU A 8 -10.31 -12.62 -11.19
C LEU A 8 -10.36 -11.91 -9.83
N SER A 9 -11.01 -12.54 -8.83
CA SER A 9 -11.11 -11.99 -7.48
C SER A 9 -9.74 -11.93 -6.80
N LEU A 10 -8.93 -12.99 -6.94
CA LEU A 10 -7.56 -13.02 -6.41
C LEU A 10 -6.68 -11.95 -7.08
N ALA A 11 -6.77 -11.78 -8.40
CA ALA A 11 -6.05 -10.75 -9.13
C ALA A 11 -6.48 -9.34 -8.70
N GLY A 12 -7.79 -9.09 -8.57
CA GLY A 12 -8.31 -7.82 -8.08
C GLY A 12 -7.85 -7.51 -6.65
N ALA A 13 -7.88 -8.51 -5.77
CA ALA A 13 -7.36 -8.37 -4.41
C ALA A 13 -5.85 -8.04 -4.40
N TYR A 14 -5.06 -8.78 -5.20
CA TYR A 14 -3.61 -8.65 -5.26
C TYR A 14 -3.13 -7.35 -5.92
N LEU A 15 -3.82 -6.86 -6.95
CA LEU A 15 -3.39 -5.67 -7.71
C LEU A 15 -3.98 -4.35 -7.20
N LEU A 16 -5.14 -4.38 -6.53
CA LEU A 16 -5.85 -3.16 -6.12
C LEU A 16 -6.07 -3.08 -4.60
N VAL A 17 -6.75 -4.08 -4.02
CA VAL A 17 -7.21 -4.00 -2.63
C VAL A 17 -6.06 -4.05 -1.63
N VAL A 18 -5.20 -5.07 -1.72
CA VAL A 18 -4.08 -5.25 -0.80
C VAL A 18 -3.01 -4.15 -0.98
N PRO A 19 -2.60 -3.77 -2.20
CA PRO A 19 -1.67 -2.66 -2.40
C PRO A 19 -2.15 -1.33 -1.82
N ALA A 20 -3.46 -1.01 -1.93
CA ALA A 20 -4.02 0.19 -1.30
C ALA A 20 -3.91 0.14 0.22
N ALA A 21 -4.19 -1.02 0.84
CA ALA A 21 -4.02 -1.24 2.27
C ALA A 21 -2.54 -1.12 2.70
N VAL A 22 -1.61 -1.64 1.90
CA VAL A 22 -0.16 -1.50 2.12
C VAL A 22 0.24 -0.03 2.10
N LEU A 23 -0.17 0.77 1.11
CA LEU A 23 0.13 2.20 1.06
C LEU A 23 -0.37 2.95 2.31
N PHE A 24 -1.57 2.62 2.79
CA PHE A 24 -2.12 3.17 4.02
C PHE A 24 -1.29 2.79 5.24
N TYR A 25 -0.97 1.50 5.38
CA TYR A 25 -0.14 0.99 6.48
C TYR A 25 1.25 1.63 6.51
N LEU A 26 1.90 1.74 5.34
CA LEU A 26 3.19 2.40 5.19
C LEU A 26 3.11 3.86 5.67
N ASN A 27 2.14 4.63 5.19
CA ASN A 27 1.97 6.04 5.56
C ASN A 27 1.77 6.23 7.07
N LEU A 28 0.94 5.39 7.70
CA LEU A 28 0.64 5.52 9.13
C LEU A 28 1.85 5.29 10.03
N ARG A 29 2.71 4.33 9.69
CA ARG A 29 3.75 3.84 10.63
C ARG A 29 5.18 4.11 10.18
N TRP A 30 5.37 4.78 9.04
CA TRP A 30 6.70 4.98 8.45
C TRP A 30 7.72 5.61 9.40
N TYR A 31 7.34 6.45 10.35
CA TYR A 31 8.30 7.10 11.25
C TYR A 31 8.45 6.41 12.61
N VAL A 32 7.61 5.41 12.91
CA VAL A 32 7.52 4.77 14.24
C VAL A 32 7.73 3.25 14.22
N ALA A 33 7.84 2.64 13.04
CA ALA A 33 7.98 1.19 12.92
C ALA A 33 9.30 0.67 13.51
N SER A 34 9.25 -0.50 14.16
CA SER A 34 10.42 -1.23 14.66
C SER A 34 11.26 -1.82 13.52
N SER A 35 12.45 -2.35 13.81
CA SER A 35 13.34 -2.96 12.80
C SER A 35 12.70 -4.17 12.12
N VAL A 36 12.08 -5.06 12.89
CA VAL A 36 11.37 -6.25 12.38
C VAL A 36 10.16 -5.83 11.55
N GLU A 37 9.40 -4.85 12.04
CA GLU A 37 8.25 -4.32 11.31
C GLU A 37 8.67 -3.69 9.99
N ARG A 38 9.78 -2.94 9.98
CA ARG A 38 10.33 -2.33 8.76
C ARG A 38 10.70 -3.38 7.71
N ALA A 39 11.33 -4.47 8.14
CA ALA A 39 11.66 -5.57 7.24
C ALA A 39 10.40 -6.19 6.62
N PHE A 40 9.35 -6.40 7.43
CA PHE A 40 8.07 -6.88 6.95
C PHE A 40 7.38 -5.88 6.00
N MET A 41 7.45 -4.58 6.27
CA MET A 41 6.96 -3.53 5.38
C MET A 41 7.63 -3.59 4.00
N TYR A 42 8.96 -3.78 3.96
CA TYR A 42 9.67 -3.94 2.68
C TYR A 42 9.26 -5.22 1.96
N PHE A 43 9.11 -6.34 2.67
CA PHE A 43 8.60 -7.57 2.09
C PHE A 43 7.23 -7.34 1.41
N LEU A 44 6.29 -6.66 2.08
CA LEU A 44 4.99 -6.33 1.50
C LEU A 44 5.12 -5.46 0.23
N VAL A 45 6.02 -4.48 0.23
CA VAL A 45 6.28 -3.64 -0.96
C VAL A 45 6.74 -4.49 -2.14
N PHE A 46 7.69 -5.40 -1.94
CA PHE A 46 8.19 -6.25 -3.02
C PHE A 46 7.16 -7.29 -3.46
N PHE A 47 6.45 -7.90 -2.51
CA PHE A 47 5.45 -8.92 -2.82
C PHE A 47 4.25 -8.36 -3.59
N PHE A 48 3.87 -7.10 -3.35
CA PHE A 48 2.75 -6.41 -4.02
C PHE A 48 3.21 -5.30 -4.98
N PHE A 49 4.49 -5.30 -5.38
CA PHE A 49 5.09 -4.24 -6.20
C PHE A 49 4.30 -3.91 -7.48
N PRO A 50 3.80 -4.90 -8.26
CA PRO A 50 3.03 -4.59 -9.47
C PRO A 50 1.77 -3.75 -9.20
N GLY A 51 1.04 -4.06 -8.13
CA GLY A 51 -0.14 -3.30 -7.74
C GLY A 51 0.19 -1.91 -7.20
N LEU A 52 1.27 -1.79 -6.42
CA LEU A 52 1.76 -0.49 -5.95
C LEU A 52 2.15 0.42 -7.11
N LEU A 53 2.80 -0.11 -8.14
CA LEU A 53 3.14 0.62 -9.35
C LEU A 53 1.89 1.15 -10.08
N LEU A 54 0.84 0.33 -10.21
CA LEU A 54 -0.44 0.72 -10.81
C LEU A 54 -1.12 1.86 -10.04
N LEU A 55 -1.10 1.82 -8.70
CA LEU A 55 -1.73 2.83 -7.87
C LEU A 55 -0.88 4.11 -7.71
N SER A 56 0.42 4.04 -7.95
CA SER A 56 1.37 5.13 -7.71
C SER A 56 1.02 6.48 -8.32
N PRO A 57 0.42 6.60 -9.53
CA PRO A 57 0.08 7.90 -10.11
C PRO A 57 -1.08 8.59 -9.39
N PHE A 58 -1.91 7.85 -8.66
CA PHE A 58 -3.16 8.34 -8.08
C PHE A 58 -3.02 8.74 -6.60
N VAL A 59 -1.95 8.34 -5.93
CA VAL A 59 -1.79 8.52 -4.49
C VAL A 59 -0.80 9.64 -4.20
N ASN A 60 -1.24 10.66 -3.45
CA ASN A 60 -0.40 11.78 -3.02
C ASN A 60 -0.23 11.76 -1.49
N LEU A 61 0.93 11.30 -1.02
CA LEU A 61 1.25 11.19 0.41
C LEU A 61 2.04 12.40 0.94
N ARG A 62 1.93 13.56 0.29
CA ARG A 62 2.59 14.78 0.77
C ARG A 62 2.03 15.18 2.14
N PRO A 63 2.89 15.63 3.08
CA PRO A 63 2.43 16.20 4.33
C PRO A 63 1.44 17.34 4.10
N ARG A 64 0.38 17.39 4.91
CA ARG A 64 -0.58 18.49 4.88
C ARG A 64 0.10 19.76 5.37
N ARG A 65 -0.29 20.91 4.80
CA ARG A 65 0.23 22.21 5.21
C ARG A 65 -0.08 22.42 6.70
N ARG A 66 0.93 22.80 7.47
CA ARG A 66 0.78 23.18 8.88
C ARG A 66 0.11 24.57 8.93
N GLN A 67 -0.89 24.72 9.79
CA GLN A 67 -1.41 26.06 10.14
C GLN A 67 -0.39 26.75 11.04
N ILE A 68 -0.03 27.99 10.70
CA ILE A 68 0.86 28.83 11.48
C ILE A 68 -0.04 29.85 12.18
N GLU A 69 -0.25 29.69 13.48
CA GLU A 69 -0.83 30.73 14.32
C GLU A 69 0.29 31.72 14.63
N VAL A 70 0.05 33.00 14.35
CA VAL A 70 0.96 34.13 14.61
C VAL A 70 0.52 34.83 15.88
#